data_AF-A0A8S3JQP4-F1
#
_entry.id   AF-A0A8S3JQP4-F1
#
_cell.length_a   1.000
_cell.length_b   1.000
_cell.length_c   1.000
_cell.angle_alpha   90.00
_cell.angle_beta   90.00
_cell.angle_gamma   90.00
#
_symmetry.space_group_name_H-M   'P 1'
#
loop_
_entity.id
_entity.type
_entity.pdbx_description
1 polymer ?
#
loop_
_entity_poly.entity_id
_entity_poly.type
_entity_poly.pdbx_seq_one_letter_code
_entity_poly.pdbx_strand_id
1 'polypeptide(L)'
;DFQNWFQRYQTAANALNNREEAIAAAASAIEVDLILAGLTAVEDKLQEGVPKAIATLRCAGIKIWLLTGDKQATALSTAQAASLVNMPQTSTVDSNSVSQSIAATMTTWDFSETTQQQLNQRTHMIYYGSQLIEMNQRLGAFQLFLSDSKWG
;
A
#
# COMPACT_ATOMS: atom_id res chain seq x y z
N ASP A 1 -17.14 -34.45 10.92
CA ASP A 1 -16.08 -33.47 10.57
C ASP A 1 -16.28 -32.10 11.22
N PHE A 2 -17.39 -31.39 10.97
CA PHE A 2 -17.65 -30.09 11.64
C PHE A 2 -17.57 -30.13 13.17
N GLN A 3 -18.25 -31.10 13.82
CA GLN A 3 -18.28 -31.18 15.28
C GLN A 3 -16.87 -31.35 15.90
N ASN A 4 -16.01 -32.17 15.29
CA ASN A 4 -14.64 -32.37 15.76
C ASN A 4 -13.80 -31.09 15.60
N TRP A 5 -13.92 -30.39 14.46
CA TRP A 5 -13.29 -29.09 14.26
C TRP A 5 -13.81 -28.05 15.26
N PHE A 6 -15.12 -28.00 15.48
CA PHE A 6 -15.76 -27.03 16.36
C PHE A 6 -15.33 -27.19 17.81
N GLN A 7 -15.16 -28.43 18.30
CA GLN A 7 -14.59 -28.71 19.61
C GLN A 7 -13.13 -28.22 19.73
N ARG A 8 -12.32 -28.38 18.68
CA ARG A 8 -10.95 -27.86 18.64
C ARG A 8 -10.94 -26.33 18.63
N TYR A 9 -11.81 -25.71 17.85
CA TYR A 9 -11.98 -24.26 17.81
C TYR A 9 -12.41 -23.71 19.18
N GLN A 10 -13.38 -24.35 19.85
CA GLN A 10 -13.81 -23.95 21.20
C GLN A 10 -12.68 -24.06 22.22
N THR A 11 -11.90 -25.13 22.15
CA THR A 11 -10.72 -25.31 23.00
C THR A 11 -9.67 -24.22 22.74
N ALA A 12 -9.41 -23.90 21.47
CA ALA A 12 -8.52 -22.81 21.08
C ALA A 12 -9.02 -21.44 21.55
N ALA A 13 -10.32 -21.17 21.41
CA ALA A 13 -10.95 -19.90 21.80
C ALA A 13 -10.92 -19.67 23.32
N ASN A 14 -10.98 -20.75 24.11
CA ASN A 14 -10.91 -20.72 25.56
C ASN A 14 -9.47 -20.85 26.12
N ALA A 15 -8.45 -20.90 25.26
CA ALA A 15 -7.07 -21.00 25.69
C ALA A 15 -6.62 -19.72 26.43
N LEU A 16 -5.96 -19.89 27.57
CA LEU A 16 -5.44 -18.78 28.36
C LEU A 16 -4.18 -18.15 27.75
N ASN A 17 -3.41 -18.95 27.01
CA ASN A 17 -2.17 -18.54 26.35
C ASN A 17 -2.23 -18.89 24.86
N ASN A 18 -1.53 -18.11 24.01
CA ASN A 18 -1.40 -18.33 22.56
C ASN A 18 -2.75 -18.53 21.84
N ARG A 19 -3.80 -17.89 22.35
CA ARG A 19 -5.17 -18.02 21.85
C ARG A 19 -5.29 -17.67 20.37
N GLU A 20 -4.67 -16.58 19.93
CA GLU A 20 -4.73 -16.13 18.53
C GLU A 20 -4.10 -17.16 17.58
N GLU A 21 -2.93 -17.70 17.93
CA GLU A 21 -2.25 -18.74 17.16
C GLU A 21 -3.07 -20.04 17.11
N ALA A 22 -3.66 -20.44 18.23
CA ALA A 22 -4.50 -21.63 18.31
C ALA A 22 -5.79 -21.50 17.48
N ILE A 23 -6.42 -20.32 17.49
CA ILE A 23 -7.59 -20.01 16.66
C ILE A 23 -7.21 -20.02 15.19
N ALA A 24 -6.09 -19.39 14.82
CA ALA A 24 -5.60 -19.36 13.45
C ALA A 24 -5.33 -20.79 12.93
N ALA A 25 -4.68 -21.63 13.73
CA ALA A 25 -4.44 -23.03 13.38
C ALA A 25 -5.75 -23.83 13.20
N ALA A 26 -6.75 -23.59 14.05
CA ALA A 26 -8.06 -24.21 13.89
C ALA A 26 -8.75 -23.73 12.59
N ALA A 27 -8.73 -22.44 12.28
CA ALA A 27 -9.29 -21.89 11.05
C ALA A 27 -8.61 -22.50 9.80
N SER A 28 -7.28 -22.52 9.75
CA SER A 28 -6.55 -23.12 8.63
C SER A 28 -6.83 -24.60 8.42
N ALA A 29 -7.20 -25.34 9.46
CA ALA A 29 -7.55 -26.76 9.35
C ALA A 29 -8.87 -27.04 8.63
N ILE A 30 -9.78 -26.06 8.54
CA ILE A 30 -11.05 -26.18 7.81
C ILE A 30 -11.06 -25.41 6.48
N GLU A 31 -10.17 -24.41 6.32
CA GLU A 31 -10.00 -23.60 5.10
C GLU A 31 -9.16 -24.34 4.03
N VAL A 32 -9.44 -25.62 3.80
CA VAL A 32 -8.79 -26.47 2.78
C VAL A 32 -9.78 -26.88 1.70
N ASP A 33 -9.29 -27.15 0.49
CA ASP A 33 -10.09 -27.63 -0.66
C ASP A 33 -11.33 -26.76 -0.98
N LEU A 34 -11.20 -25.44 -0.81
CA LEU A 34 -12.26 -24.47 -1.09
C LEU A 34 -12.47 -24.29 -2.61
N ILE A 35 -13.73 -24.05 -2.99
CA ILE A 35 -14.12 -23.69 -4.36
C ILE A 35 -14.34 -22.17 -4.42
N LEU A 36 -13.68 -21.50 -5.37
CA LEU A 36 -13.90 -20.07 -5.62
C LEU A 36 -15.32 -19.85 -6.17
N ALA A 37 -16.23 -19.38 -5.31
CA ALA A 37 -17.61 -19.08 -5.71
C ALA A 37 -17.75 -17.76 -6.50
N GLY A 38 -16.84 -16.82 -6.27
CA GLY A 38 -16.85 -15.51 -6.92
C GLY A 38 -15.86 -14.55 -6.26
N LEU A 39 -15.73 -13.36 -6.85
CA LEU A 39 -14.88 -12.28 -6.37
C LEU A 39 -15.72 -11.01 -6.26
N THR A 40 -15.51 -10.24 -5.19
CA THR A 40 -16.09 -8.90 -5.04
C THR A 40 -14.96 -7.87 -5.12
N ALA A 41 -15.25 -6.74 -5.77
CA ALA A 41 -14.34 -5.61 -5.83
C ALA A 41 -15.07 -4.40 -5.24
N VAL A 42 -14.42 -3.73 -4.29
CA VAL A 42 -14.90 -2.48 -3.70
C VAL A 42 -13.98 -1.38 -4.16
N GLU A 43 -14.55 -0.38 -4.82
CA GLU A 43 -13.83 0.81 -5.25
C GLU A 43 -13.85 1.85 -4.13
N ASP A 44 -12.66 2.28 -3.68
CA ASP A 44 -12.52 3.42 -2.79
C ASP A 44 -12.51 4.71 -3.63
N LYS A 45 -13.65 5.40 -3.63
CA LYS A 45 -13.84 6.58 -4.48
C LYS A 45 -13.20 7.80 -3.85
N LEU A 46 -12.39 8.49 -4.64
CA LEU A 46 -11.93 9.83 -4.30
C LEU A 46 -13.08 10.82 -4.31
N GLN A 47 -12.88 11.93 -3.59
CA GLN A 47 -13.79 13.07 -3.66
C GLN A 47 -13.86 13.61 -5.10
N GLU A 48 -15.02 14.17 -5.45
CA GLU A 48 -15.25 14.76 -6.75
C GLU A 48 -14.21 15.85 -7.06
N GLY A 49 -13.65 15.83 -8.27
CA GLY A 49 -12.69 16.83 -8.72
C GLY A 49 -11.24 16.62 -8.25
N VAL A 50 -10.97 15.70 -7.32
CA VAL A 50 -9.59 15.40 -6.88
C VAL A 50 -8.67 15.03 -8.04
N PRO A 51 -9.03 14.11 -8.96
CA PRO A 51 -8.16 13.78 -10.09
C PRO A 51 -7.87 14.98 -11.00
N LYS A 52 -8.87 15.85 -11.20
CA LYS A 52 -8.74 17.06 -12.02
C LYS A 52 -7.80 18.07 -11.38
N ALA A 53 -7.95 18.31 -10.07
CA ALA A 53 -7.08 19.21 -9.33
C ALA A 53 -5.62 18.71 -9.34
N ILE A 54 -5.41 17.42 -9.09
CA ILE A 54 -4.08 16.79 -9.16
C ILE A 54 -3.47 16.96 -10.55
N ALA A 55 -4.23 16.73 -11.63
CA ALA A 55 -3.75 16.94 -12.99
C ALA A 55 -3.34 18.40 -13.24
N THR A 56 -4.14 19.38 -12.77
CA THR A 56 -3.80 20.81 -12.89
C THR A 56 -2.50 21.16 -12.15
N LEU A 57 -2.34 20.67 -10.91
CA LEU A 57 -1.12 20.88 -10.13
C LEU A 57 0.10 20.27 -10.82
N ARG A 58 -0.04 19.06 -11.39
CA ARG A 58 1.03 18.41 -12.17
C ARG A 58 1.41 19.21 -13.42
N CYS A 59 0.43 19.72 -14.18
CA CYS A 59 0.69 20.56 -15.35
C CYS A 59 1.40 21.87 -14.97
N ALA A 60 1.16 22.38 -13.75
CA ALA A 60 1.87 23.54 -13.22
C ALA A 60 3.30 23.24 -12.71
N GLY A 61 3.76 21.98 -12.80
CA GLY A 61 5.09 21.57 -12.33
C GLY A 61 5.19 21.39 -10.81
N ILE A 62 4.05 21.33 -10.11
CA ILE A 62 4.02 21.14 -8.66
C ILE A 62 4.26 19.66 -8.34
N LYS A 63 5.23 19.39 -7.47
CA LYS A 63 5.54 18.04 -6.98
C LYS A 63 4.45 17.60 -5.98
N ILE A 64 3.85 16.42 -6.18
CA ILE A 64 2.72 15.92 -5.36
C ILE A 64 3.13 14.66 -4.59
N TRP A 65 2.89 14.67 -3.28
CA TRP A 65 3.30 13.58 -2.39
C TRP A 65 2.05 13.02 -1.70
N LEU A 66 1.86 11.70 -1.76
CA LEU A 66 0.81 11.00 -1.03
C LEU A 66 1.40 10.39 0.23
N LEU A 67 0.93 10.81 1.41
CA LEU A 67 1.35 10.26 2.69
C LEU A 67 0.10 9.69 3.40
N THR A 68 0.07 8.38 3.65
CA THR A 68 -1.06 7.73 4.33
C THR A 68 -0.60 6.78 5.44
N GLY A 69 -1.38 6.70 6.52
CA GLY A 69 -1.18 5.68 7.56
C GLY A 69 -1.65 4.27 7.15
N ASP A 70 -2.25 4.14 5.96
CA ASP A 70 -2.81 2.88 5.48
C ASP A 70 -1.75 1.86 5.06
N LYS A 71 -2.23 0.63 4.81
CA LYS A 71 -1.43 -0.44 4.23
C LYS A 71 -1.09 -0.14 2.77
N GLN A 72 -0.02 -0.78 2.29
CA GLN A 72 0.49 -0.63 0.93
C GLN A 72 -0.57 -0.73 -0.17
N ALA A 73 -1.42 -1.77 -0.09
CA ALA A 73 -2.44 -2.02 -1.12
C ALA A 73 -3.44 -0.87 -1.24
N THR A 74 -3.89 -0.31 -0.11
CA THR A 74 -4.79 0.84 -0.07
C THR A 74 -4.10 2.09 -0.61
N ALA A 75 -2.87 2.37 -0.18
CA ALA A 75 -2.10 3.52 -0.66
C ALA A 75 -1.93 3.51 -2.20
N LEU A 76 -1.68 2.33 -2.77
CA LEU A 76 -1.57 2.15 -4.21
C LEU A 76 -2.91 2.36 -4.91
N SER A 77 -4.00 1.81 -4.37
CA SER A 77 -5.36 2.00 -4.89
C SER A 77 -5.72 3.49 -4.92
N THR A 78 -5.48 4.23 -3.83
CA THR A 78 -5.71 5.68 -3.76
C THR A 78 -4.85 6.43 -4.76
N ALA A 79 -3.57 6.07 -4.91
CA ALA A 79 -2.67 6.71 -5.87
C ALA A 79 -3.08 6.48 -7.33
N GLN A 80 -3.60 5.28 -7.65
CA GLN A 80 -4.14 4.96 -8.98
C GLN A 80 -5.43 5.75 -9.26
N ALA A 81 -6.36 5.77 -8.30
CA ALA A 81 -7.57 6.57 -8.41
C ALA A 81 -7.28 8.07 -8.59
N ALA A 82 -6.18 8.55 -7.99
CA ALA A 82 -5.70 9.92 -8.08
C ALA A 82 -4.89 10.20 -9.36
N SER A 83 -4.71 9.20 -10.23
CA SER A 83 -3.86 9.25 -11.42
C SER A 83 -2.41 9.70 -11.11
N LEU A 84 -1.93 9.45 -9.89
CA LEU A 84 -0.53 9.68 -9.52
C LEU A 84 0.37 8.63 -10.15
N VAL A 85 -0.12 7.40 -10.23
CA VAL A 85 0.60 6.26 -10.82
C VAL A 85 -0.21 5.69 -11.97
N ASN A 86 0.41 5.57 -13.14
CA ASN A 86 -0.14 4.83 -14.26
C ASN A 86 0.36 3.38 -14.17
N MET A 87 -0.48 2.50 -13.64
CA MET A 87 -0.18 1.06 -13.74
C MET A 87 -0.48 0.61 -15.18
N PRO A 88 0.42 -0.15 -15.84
CA PRO A 88 0.06 -0.78 -17.10
C PRO A 88 -1.13 -1.69 -16.83
N GLN A 89 -2.21 -1.47 -17.59
CA GLN A 89 -3.40 -2.33 -17.59
C GLN A 89 -3.01 -3.66 -18.22
N THR A 90 -2.34 -4.54 -17.47
CA THR A 90 -2.04 -5.90 -17.94
C THR A 90 -3.30 -6.74 -17.78
N SER A 91 -3.94 -7.08 -18.90
CA SER A 91 -5.14 -7.91 -19.00
C SER A 91 -4.93 -9.38 -18.60
N THR A 92 -3.79 -9.72 -18.01
CA THR A 92 -3.42 -11.07 -17.58
C THR A 92 -3.23 -11.08 -16.07
N VAL A 93 -4.13 -11.77 -15.37
CA VAL A 93 -4.07 -12.03 -13.93
C VAL A 93 -2.97 -13.07 -13.67
N ASP A 94 -1.72 -12.62 -13.74
CA ASP A 94 -0.58 -13.41 -13.29
C ASP A 94 0.06 -12.67 -12.12
N SER A 95 -0.11 -13.22 -10.91
CA SER A 95 0.26 -12.60 -9.62
C SER A 95 1.74 -12.18 -9.54
N ASN A 96 2.60 -12.82 -10.33
CA ASN A 96 4.03 -12.51 -10.41
C ASN A 96 4.35 -11.28 -11.28
N SER A 97 3.54 -10.99 -12.30
CA SER A 97 3.79 -9.89 -13.25
C SER A 97 3.40 -8.51 -12.70
N VAL A 98 2.32 -8.47 -11.92
CA VAL A 98 1.82 -7.27 -11.23
C VAL A 98 2.84 -6.75 -10.20
N SER A 99 3.48 -7.66 -9.47
CA SER A 99 4.43 -7.33 -8.41
C SER A 99 5.68 -6.59 -8.92
N GLN A 100 6.17 -6.91 -10.12
CA GLN A 100 7.37 -6.29 -10.70
C GLN A 100 7.13 -4.89 -11.26
N SER A 101 5.98 -4.64 -11.90
CA SER A 101 5.61 -3.30 -12.38
C SER A 101 5.29 -2.33 -11.23
N ILE A 102 4.67 -2.84 -10.16
CA ILE A 102 4.42 -2.07 -8.94
C ILE A 102 5.74 -1.70 -8.27
N ALA A 103 6.71 -2.62 -8.17
CA ALA A 103 8.02 -2.36 -7.57
C ALA A 103 8.85 -1.27 -8.30
N ALA A 104 8.72 -1.15 -9.62
CA ALA A 104 9.41 -0.11 -10.40
C ALA A 104 8.88 1.30 -10.09
N THR A 105 7.60 1.43 -9.76
CA THR A 105 6.98 2.72 -9.38
C THR A 105 7.05 2.96 -7.87
N MET A 106 6.94 1.90 -7.08
CA MET A 106 7.07 1.89 -5.62
C MET A 106 8.53 1.66 -5.23
N THR A 107 9.32 2.73 -5.22
CA THR A 107 10.70 2.62 -4.74
C THR A 107 10.68 2.44 -3.23
N THR A 108 11.08 1.25 -2.77
CA THR A 108 11.55 1.05 -1.41
C THR A 108 12.67 2.07 -1.15
N TRP A 109 12.54 2.83 -0.08
CA TRP A 109 13.48 3.89 0.26
C TRP A 109 14.89 3.33 0.52
N ASP A 110 15.83 3.64 -0.38
CA ASP A 110 17.27 3.51 -0.17
C ASP A 110 17.89 4.93 -0.14
N PHE A 111 18.79 5.20 0.81
CA PHE A 111 19.33 6.53 1.10
C PHE A 111 20.74 6.73 0.52
N SER A 112 21.07 6.04 -0.57
CA SER A 112 22.29 6.35 -1.34
C SER A 112 22.20 7.72 -2.00
N GLU A 113 23.32 8.42 -2.18
CA GLU A 113 23.38 9.72 -2.88
C GLU A 113 22.81 9.64 -4.31
N THR A 114 22.93 8.48 -4.96
CA THR A 114 22.32 8.18 -6.25
C THR A 114 20.79 8.18 -6.20
N THR A 115 20.18 7.74 -5.10
CA THR A 115 18.72 7.71 -4.95
C THR A 115 18.16 9.10 -4.66
N GLN A 116 18.87 9.95 -3.91
CA GLN A 116 18.45 11.35 -3.70
C GLN A 116 18.40 12.17 -5.00
N GLN A 117 19.40 12.02 -5.88
CA GLN A 117 19.40 12.69 -7.19
C GLN A 117 18.26 12.21 -8.09
N GLN A 118 17.93 10.91 -8.05
CA GLN A 118 16.79 10.34 -8.76
C GLN A 118 15.44 10.78 -8.17
N LEU A 119 15.34 10.89 -6.84
CA LEU A 119 14.15 11.38 -6.14
C LEU A 119 13.87 12.85 -6.48
N ASN A 120 14.90 13.69 -6.61
CA ASN A 120 14.74 15.10 -6.99
C ASN A 120 14.18 15.31 -8.40
N GLN A 121 14.31 14.31 -9.28
CA GLN A 121 13.75 14.32 -10.63
C GLN A 121 12.30 13.81 -10.69
N ARG A 122 11.78 13.21 -9.61
CA ARG A 122 10.42 12.68 -9.59
C ARG A 122 9.40 13.77 -9.25
N THR A 123 8.30 13.75 -10.00
CA THR A 123 7.17 14.68 -9.82
C THR A 123 6.17 14.21 -8.78
N HIS A 124 6.24 12.95 -8.35
CA HIS A 124 5.35 12.38 -7.36
C HIS A 124 5.99 11.24 -6.55
N MET A 125 5.58 11.09 -5.30
CA MET A 125 6.03 10.06 -4.36
C MET A 125 4.88 9.57 -3.47
N ILE A 126 4.92 8.30 -3.03
CA ILE A 126 3.89 7.69 -2.18
C ILE A 126 4.57 7.09 -0.94
N TYR A 127 4.05 7.42 0.24
CA TYR A 127 4.49 6.97 1.55
C TYR A 127 3.33 6.31 2.29
N TYR A 128 3.57 5.17 2.90
CA TYR A 128 2.54 4.43 3.61
C TYR A 128 3.04 3.72 4.87
N GLY A 129 2.17 3.61 5.88
CA GLY A 129 2.39 2.80 7.08
C GLY A 129 3.71 3.09 7.81
N SER A 130 4.52 2.05 8.02
CA SER A 130 5.79 2.13 8.76
C SER A 130 6.82 3.07 8.11
N GLN A 131 6.71 3.34 6.81
CA GLN A 131 7.60 4.28 6.11
C GLN A 131 7.47 5.71 6.63
N LEU A 132 6.29 6.09 7.14
CA LEU A 132 6.08 7.41 7.74
C LEU A 132 6.88 7.59 9.04
N ILE A 133 7.02 6.51 9.81
CA ILE A 133 7.78 6.51 11.06
C ILE A 133 9.28 6.64 10.74
N GLU A 134 9.77 5.88 9.76
CA GLU A 134 11.15 5.96 9.32
C GLU A 134 11.49 7.34 8.71
N MET A 135 10.55 7.93 7.97
CA MET A 135 10.68 9.28 7.43
C MET A 135 10.79 10.33 8.54
N ASN A 136 9.99 10.20 9.62
CA ASN A 136 10.03 11.13 10.74
C ASN A 136 11.34 11.05 11.54
N GLN A 137 11.96 9.87 11.59
CA GLN A 137 13.22 9.65 12.31
C GLN A 137 14.46 10.13 11.54
N ARG A 138 14.35 10.40 10.22
CA ARG A 138 15.46 10.84 9.39
C ARG A 138 15.30 12.30 8.97
N LEU A 139 15.99 13.20 9.68
CA LEU A 139 15.99 14.66 9.48
C LEU A 139 16.15 15.12 8.01
N GLY A 140 16.88 14.36 7.17
CA GLY A 140 17.08 14.70 5.76
C GLY A 140 15.84 14.60 4.87
N ALA A 141 14.84 13.80 5.24
CA ALA A 141 13.59 13.71 4.47
C ALA A 141 12.76 15.00 4.61
N PHE A 142 12.65 15.55 5.83
CA PHE A 142 12.04 16.87 6.07
C PHE A 142 12.77 18.01 5.34
N GLN A 143 14.11 17.94 5.27
CA GLN A 143 14.89 18.89 4.49
C GLN A 143 14.51 18.83 3.00
N LEU A 144 14.25 17.65 2.43
CA LEU A 144 13.77 17.47 1.04
C LEU A 144 12.41 18.15 0.78
N PHE A 145 11.52 18.22 1.77
CA PHE A 145 10.24 18.93 1.66
C PHE A 145 10.41 20.46 1.67
N LEU A 146 11.46 20.96 2.33
CA LEU A 146 11.64 22.39 2.60
C LEU A 146 12.81 23.03 1.82
N SER A 147 13.69 22.23 1.20
CA SER A 147 14.91 22.71 0.55
C SER A 147 14.68 23.36 -0.81
N ASP A 148 13.52 23.15 -1.46
CA ASP A 148 13.09 23.88 -2.65
C ASP A 148 12.32 25.17 -2.23
N SER A 149 12.89 25.95 -1.31
CA SER A 149 12.39 27.28 -0.97
C SER A 149 12.60 28.27 -2.12
N LYS A 150 11.81 28.11 -3.18
CA LYS A 150 11.39 29.17 -4.11
C LYS A 150 10.05 29.80 -3.69
N TRP A 151 9.66 29.59 -2.43
CA TRP A 151 8.47 30.19 -1.82
C TRP A 151 8.81 31.45 -0.99
N GLY A 152 9.81 32.21 -1.45
CA GLY A 152 10.16 33.55 -0.97
C GLY A 152 10.17 34.53 -2.12
#